data_AF-A0A973GHI1-F1
#
_entry.id   AF-A0A973GHI1-F1
#
_cell.length_a   1.000
_cell.length_b   1.000
_cell.length_c   1.000
_cell.angle_alpha   90.00
_cell.angle_beta   90.00
_cell.angle_gamma   90.00
#
_symmetry.space_group_name_H-M   'P 1'
#
loop_
_entity.id
_entity.type
_entity.pdbx_description
1 polymer ?
#
loop_
_entity_poly.entity_id
_entity_poly.type
_entity_poly.pdbx_seq_one_letter_code
_entity_poly.pdbx_strand_id
1 'polypeptide(L)'
;MNSEDRKNRSPEAIYTIGKVTLEKLESIASKIKDDVATEADRLHHEILREIVALASNRVSVDENESDVIKGGSAWTEKTASHYPHIRLHGGALEDDPLKMEI
;
A
#
# COMPACT_ATOMS: atom_id res chain seq x y z
N MET A 1 -19.81 -9.32 -7.02
CA MET A 1 -18.83 -8.42 -7.67
C MET A 1 -17.89 -9.27 -8.49
N ASN A 2 -18.04 -9.23 -9.81
CA ASN A 2 -17.23 -10.03 -10.71
C ASN A 2 -15.78 -9.50 -10.75
N SER A 3 -14.82 -10.30 -11.21
CA SER A 3 -13.40 -9.88 -11.25
C SER A 3 -13.18 -8.67 -12.19
N GLU A 4 -14.00 -8.53 -13.23
CA GLU A 4 -13.97 -7.41 -14.17
C GLU A 4 -14.46 -6.10 -13.55
N ASP A 5 -15.45 -6.15 -12.66
CA ASP A 5 -15.96 -4.97 -11.94
C ASP A 5 -14.89 -4.27 -11.08
N ARG A 6 -13.82 -4.99 -10.72
CA ARG A 6 -12.71 -4.46 -9.92
C ARG A 6 -11.71 -3.68 -10.76
N LYS A 7 -11.53 -4.06 -12.04
CA LYS A 7 -10.56 -3.44 -12.95
C LYS A 7 -11.12 -2.23 -13.70
N ASN A 8 -12.44 -2.12 -13.79
CA ASN A 8 -13.13 -1.08 -14.57
C ASN A 8 -13.65 0.09 -13.73
N ARG A 9 -13.19 0.26 -12.48
CA ARG A 9 -13.60 1.39 -11.65
C ARG A 9 -12.94 2.67 -12.16
N SER A 10 -13.69 3.76 -12.21
CA SER A 10 -13.14 5.06 -12.57
C SER A 10 -12.09 5.51 -11.54
N PRO A 11 -11.12 6.36 -11.92
CA PRO A 11 -10.14 6.92 -10.99
C PRO A 11 -10.81 7.61 -9.79
N GLU A 12 -11.93 8.31 -9.99
CA GLU A 12 -12.70 8.98 -8.94
C GLU A 12 -13.29 7.98 -7.95
N ALA A 13 -13.79 6.83 -8.44
CA ALA A 13 -14.30 5.77 -7.59
C ALA A 13 -13.19 5.15 -6.75
N ILE A 14 -12.01 4.89 -7.33
CA ILE A 14 -10.84 4.35 -6.61
C ILE A 14 -10.37 5.34 -5.54
N TYR A 15 -10.26 6.62 -5.90
CA TYR A 15 -9.88 7.69 -4.97
C TYR A 15 -10.86 7.81 -3.80
N THR A 16 -12.16 7.76 -4.09
CA THR A 16 -13.22 7.82 -3.07
C THR A 16 -13.16 6.60 -2.13
N ILE A 17 -12.91 5.40 -2.66
CA ILE A 17 -12.72 4.19 -1.83
C ILE A 17 -11.53 4.36 -0.89
N GLY A 18 -10.40 4.90 -1.39
CA GLY A 18 -9.23 5.20 -0.56
C GLY A 18 -9.56 6.16 0.59
N LYS A 19 -10.27 7.26 0.31
CA LYS A 19 -10.75 8.18 1.35
C LYS A 19 -11.62 7.51 2.39
N VAL A 20 -12.67 6.82 1.95
CA VAL A 20 -13.60 6.13 2.86
C VAL A 20 -12.90 5.07 3.71
N THR A 21 -11.89 4.41 3.15
CA THR A 21 -11.05 3.43 3.88
C THR A 21 -10.28 4.11 5.01
N LEU A 22 -9.66 5.27 4.75
CA LEU A 22 -8.94 6.06 5.76
C LEU A 22 -9.88 6.61 6.83
N GLU A 23 -11.03 7.16 6.44
CA GLU A 23 -12.07 7.65 7.35
C GLU A 23 -12.59 6.52 8.25
N LYS A 24 -12.78 5.31 7.69
CA LYS A 24 -13.21 4.15 8.46
C LYS A 24 -12.14 3.69 9.46
N LEU A 25 -10.87 3.70 9.06
CA LEU A 25 -9.75 3.37 9.93
C LEU A 25 -9.71 4.35 11.12
N GLU A 26 -9.82 5.65 10.88
CA GLU A 26 -9.87 6.67 11.93
C GLU A 26 -11.08 6.53 12.85
N SER A 27 -12.26 6.24 12.29
CA SER A 27 -13.47 5.99 13.06
C SER A 27 -13.32 4.80 14.02
N ILE A 28 -12.69 3.72 13.57
CA ILE A 28 -12.43 2.55 14.43
C ILE A 28 -11.36 2.88 15.48
N ALA A 29 -10.29 3.58 15.10
CA ALA A 29 -9.26 4.03 16.03
C ALA A 29 -9.84 4.87 17.17
N SER A 30 -10.82 5.74 16.89
CA SER A 30 -11.56 6.48 17.92
C SER A 30 -12.29 5.54 18.89
N LYS A 31 -13.00 4.52 18.40
CA LYS A 31 -13.67 3.54 19.28
C LYS A 31 -12.70 2.78 20.17
N ILE A 32 -11.52 2.43 19.63
CA ILE A 32 -10.46 1.74 20.39
C ILE A 32 -9.93 2.65 21.48
N LYS A 33 -9.68 3.92 21.17
CA LYS A 33 -9.23 4.94 22.13
C LYS A 33 -10.24 5.16 23.26
N ASP A 34 -11.52 5.15 22.94
CA ASP A 34 -12.62 5.35 23.90
C ASP A 34 -12.98 4.06 24.67
N ASP A 35 -12.26 2.95 24.44
CA ASP A 35 -12.48 1.61 25.03
C ASP A 35 -13.89 1.04 24.83
N VAL A 36 -14.54 1.41 23.71
CA VAL A 36 -15.85 0.90 23.30
C VAL A 36 -15.78 -0.01 22.07
N ALA A 37 -14.57 -0.34 21.62
CA ALA A 37 -14.35 -1.20 20.46
C ALA A 37 -14.64 -2.67 20.77
N THR A 38 -15.41 -3.31 19.89
CA THR A 38 -15.60 -4.76 19.89
C THR A 38 -14.36 -5.48 19.36
N GLU A 39 -14.29 -6.80 19.54
CA GLU A 39 -13.22 -7.62 18.94
C GLU A 39 -13.23 -7.51 17.40
N ALA A 40 -14.40 -7.44 16.80
CA ALA A 40 -14.54 -7.23 15.36
C ALA A 40 -13.99 -5.86 14.92
N ASP A 41 -14.21 -4.80 15.69
CA ASP A 41 -13.62 -3.49 15.42
C ASP A 41 -12.09 -3.57 15.44
N ARG A 42 -11.50 -4.27 16.42
CA ARG A 42 -10.03 -4.45 16.54
C ARG A 42 -9.45 -5.23 15.35
N LEU A 43 -10.10 -6.32 14.94
CA LEU A 43 -9.68 -7.09 13.76
C LEU A 43 -9.75 -6.24 12.47
N HIS A 44 -10.86 -5.50 12.29
CA HIS A 44 -11.01 -4.62 11.13
C HIS A 44 -9.98 -3.49 11.13
N HIS A 45 -9.62 -2.95 12.30
CA HIS A 45 -8.57 -1.94 12.43
C HIS A 45 -7.23 -2.47 11.88
N GLU A 46 -6.81 -3.66 12.29
CA GLU A 46 -5.54 -4.22 11.86
C GLU A 46 -5.51 -4.52 10.35
N ILE A 47 -6.58 -5.10 9.80
CA ILE A 47 -6.68 -5.33 8.35
C ILE A 47 -6.65 -4.02 7.56
N LEU A 48 -7.36 -2.99 8.03
CA LEU A 48 -7.36 -1.67 7.38
C LEU A 48 -5.98 -1.02 7.43
N ARG A 49 -5.25 -1.14 8.56
CA ARG A 49 -3.88 -0.65 8.66
C ARG A 49 -2.94 -1.36 7.69
N GLU A 50 -3.07 -2.68 7.57
CA GLU A 50 -2.28 -3.46 6.62
C GLU A 50 -2.55 -3.01 5.18
N ILE A 51 -3.83 -2.84 4.80
CA ILE A 51 -4.21 -2.36 3.46
C ILE A 51 -3.62 -0.97 3.18
N VAL A 52 -3.70 -0.04 4.15
CA VAL A 52 -3.14 1.30 4.00
C VAL A 52 -1.63 1.24 3.82
N ALA A 53 -0.93 0.47 4.64
CA ALA A 53 0.53 0.30 4.52
C ALA A 53 0.91 -0.27 3.14
N LEU A 54 0.24 -1.33 2.68
CA LEU A 54 0.46 -1.92 1.36
C LEU A 54 0.22 -0.92 0.22
N ALA A 55 -0.84 -0.11 0.31
CA ALA A 55 -1.14 0.90 -0.69
C ALA A 55 -0.08 2.01 -0.72
N SER A 56 0.34 2.52 0.45
CA SER A 56 1.41 3.52 0.55
C SER A 56 2.75 2.99 0.01
N ASN A 57 3.06 1.72 0.28
CA ASN A 57 4.24 1.08 -0.27
C ASN A 57 4.20 1.01 -1.79
N ARG A 58 3.04 0.64 -2.36
CA ARG A 58 2.87 0.59 -3.82
C ARG A 58 3.12 1.95 -4.47
N VAL A 59 2.56 3.02 -3.90
CA VAL A 59 2.81 4.39 -4.39
C VAL A 59 4.30 4.74 -4.30
N SER A 60 4.95 4.43 -3.17
CA SER A 60 6.38 4.70 -2.98
C SER A 60 7.26 3.95 -3.99
N VAL A 61 6.92 2.70 -4.32
CA VAL A 61 7.59 1.93 -5.39
C VAL A 61 7.41 2.62 -6.73
N ASP A 62 6.17 2.96 -7.09
CA ASP A 62 5.85 3.55 -8.39
C ASP A 62 6.57 4.92 -8.57
N GLU A 63 6.71 5.69 -7.49
CA GLU A 63 7.49 6.94 -7.45
C GLU A 63 9.00 6.69 -7.61
N ASN A 64 9.55 5.74 -6.85
CA ASN A 64 10.98 5.38 -6.90
C ASN A 64 11.38 4.84 -8.30
N GLU A 65 10.55 3.98 -8.89
CA GLU A 65 10.73 3.48 -10.26
C GLU A 65 10.64 4.63 -11.28
N SER A 66 9.69 5.56 -11.10
CA SER A 66 9.56 6.73 -11.97
C SER A 66 10.77 7.65 -11.92
N ASP A 67 11.41 7.80 -10.76
CA ASP A 67 12.60 8.63 -10.59
C ASP A 67 13.83 8.02 -11.29
N VAL A 68 13.98 6.69 -11.28
CA VAL A 68 14.98 5.98 -12.08
C VAL A 68 14.79 6.21 -13.58
N ILE A 69 13.55 6.08 -14.07
CA ILE A 69 13.22 6.32 -15.49
C ILE A 69 13.61 7.75 -15.93
N LYS A 70 13.49 8.72 -15.03
CA LYS A 70 13.87 10.12 -15.27
C LYS A 70 15.39 10.38 -15.15
N GLY A 71 16.20 9.35 -14.95
CA GLY A 71 17.66 9.47 -14.78
C GLY A 71 18.10 9.85 -13.37
N GLY A 72 17.19 9.79 -12.39
CA GLY A 72 17.51 9.91 -10.97
C GLY A 72 18.07 8.63 -10.38
N SER A 73 18.41 8.67 -9.09
CA SER A 73 18.86 7.48 -8.35
C SER A 73 17.68 6.83 -7.63
N ALA A 74 17.53 5.51 -7.77
CA ALA A 74 16.62 4.75 -6.92
C ALA A 74 17.16 4.65 -5.50
N TRP A 75 16.27 4.64 -4.52
CA TRP A 75 16.58 4.12 -3.21
C TRP A 75 16.34 2.61 -3.18
N THR A 76 17.34 1.87 -2.70
CA THR A 76 17.30 0.42 -2.52
C THR A 76 17.28 0.09 -1.03
N GLU A 77 16.44 -0.87 -0.62
CA GLU A 77 16.50 -1.40 0.74
C GLU A 77 17.57 -2.48 0.86
N LYS A 78 18.45 -2.33 1.86
CA LYS A 78 19.39 -3.39 2.24
C LYS A 78 18.64 -4.51 2.96
N THR A 79 18.41 -5.61 2.25
CA THR A 79 17.71 -6.80 2.73
C THR A 79 18.67 -7.78 3.41
N ALA A 80 18.96 -7.59 4.71
CA ALA A 80 19.71 -8.58 5.49
C ALA A 80 18.83 -9.75 6.02
N SER A 81 17.49 -9.62 5.97
CA SER A 81 16.56 -10.64 6.49
C SER A 81 15.24 -10.60 5.73
N HIS A 82 15.07 -11.50 4.75
CA HIS A 82 13.91 -11.56 3.86
C HIS A 82 12.63 -12.07 4.57
N TYR A 83 11.53 -11.33 4.40
CA TYR A 83 10.16 -11.87 4.40
C TYR A 83 9.61 -11.75 2.96
N PRO A 84 9.67 -12.82 2.14
CA PRO A 84 9.45 -12.75 0.69
C PRO A 84 7.99 -12.52 0.26
N HIS A 85 7.04 -12.46 1.20
CA HIS A 85 5.61 -12.44 0.88
C HIS A 85 4.97 -11.06 0.95
N ILE A 86 5.71 -10.04 1.40
CA ILE A 86 5.18 -8.68 1.45
C ILE A 86 6.31 -7.73 1.03
N ARG A 87 6.17 -7.09 -0.13
CA ARG A 87 6.91 -5.85 -0.44
C ARG A 87 6.41 -4.78 0.54
N LEU A 88 6.86 -4.84 1.80
CA LEU A 88 6.44 -3.93 2.88
C LEU A 88 7.15 -2.58 2.83
N HIS A 89 8.12 -2.42 1.96
CA HIS A 89 8.95 -1.25 1.93
C HIS A 89 9.38 -1.03 0.47
N GLY A 90 9.13 0.17 -0.04
CA GLY A 90 9.12 0.46 -1.47
C GLY A 90 10.46 0.46 -2.21
N GLY A 91 11.43 -0.34 -1.77
CA GLY A 91 12.73 -0.47 -2.43
C GLY A 91 12.65 -1.34 -3.70
N ALA A 92 13.29 -0.88 -4.77
CA ALA A 92 13.71 -1.78 -5.85
C ALA A 92 14.79 -2.73 -5.28
N LEU A 93 14.75 -4.02 -5.62
CA LEU A 93 15.82 -4.94 -5.28
C LEU A 93 17.08 -4.52 -6.04
N GLU A 94 18.22 -4.48 -5.36
CA GLU A 94 19.53 -4.21 -5.97
C GLU A 94 19.84 -5.18 -7.14
N ASP A 95 19.22 -6.37 -7.11
CA ASP A 95 19.36 -7.44 -8.09
C ASP A 95 18.26 -7.49 -9.18
N ASP A 96 17.25 -6.61 -9.16
CA ASP A 96 16.26 -6.60 -10.24
C ASP A 96 16.87 -5.85 -11.44
N PRO A 97 17.19 -6.52 -12.57
CA PRO A 97 17.84 -5.86 -13.68
C PRO A 97 16.94 -4.72 -14.17
N LEU A 98 17.51 -3.52 -14.25
CA LEU A 98 16.90 -2.41 -14.97
C LEU A 98 16.50 -2.95 -16.33
N LYS A 99 15.19 -3.04 -16.60
CA LYS A 99 14.70 -3.32 -17.94
C LYS A 99 15.10 -2.14 -18.82
N MET A 100 16.31 -2.20 -19.35
CA MET A 100 16.72 -1.37 -20.47
C MET A 100 16.01 -1.96 -21.68
N GLU A 101 14.96 -1.28 -22.14
CA GLU A 101 14.48 -1.50 -23.49
C GLU A 101 15.60 -1.09 -24.46
N ILE A 102 16.02 -2.04 -25.30
CA ILE A 102 16.94 -1.85 -26.43
C ILE A 102 16.11 -1.40 -27.64
#